data_AF-A0A2A3YNM0-F1
#
_entry.id   AF-A0A2A3YNM0-F1
#
_cell.length_a   1.000
_cell.length_b   1.000
_cell.length_c   1.000
_cell.angle_alpha   90.00
_cell.angle_beta   90.00
_cell.angle_gamma   90.00
#
_symmetry.space_group_name_H-M   'P 1'
#
loop_
_entity.id
_entity.type
_entity.pdbx_description
1 polymer ?
#
loop_
_entity_poly.entity_id
_entity_poly.type
_entity_poly.pdbx_seq_one_letter_code
_entity_poly.pdbx_strand_id
1 'polypeptide(L)'
;MSTAEEPSVPVGREADGSADAGAAASAAAAPETPVPTKPGDHGTHGDPGYQGRKSPYLRRLKLIEGQVRGLHRMVEDDTYCIDVLTQISAVTKALESVALGLVDDHIHHCVHDAAASGDSEELDRKMDEIMGAVRRLMK
;
A
#
# COMPACT_ATOMS: atom_id res chain seq x y z
N MET A 1 -23.88 36.41 -65.52
CA MET A 1 -23.28 35.63 -64.41
C MET A 1 -23.69 36.32 -63.12
N SER A 2 -24.93 36.08 -62.70
CA SER A 2 -25.31 35.19 -61.58
C SER A 2 -25.09 35.87 -60.23
N THR A 3 -26.19 36.47 -59.77
CA THR A 3 -26.48 37.02 -58.45
C THR A 3 -26.43 35.94 -57.37
N ALA A 4 -25.93 36.26 -56.19
CA ALA A 4 -26.39 35.65 -54.94
C ALA A 4 -26.12 36.63 -53.78
N GLU A 5 -27.18 37.34 -53.44
CA GLU A 5 -27.40 38.11 -52.22
C GLU A 5 -27.65 37.09 -51.09
N GLU A 6 -26.85 37.12 -50.02
CA GLU A 6 -27.09 36.29 -48.82
C GLU A 6 -27.98 37.05 -47.82
N PRO A 7 -29.08 36.44 -47.33
CA PRO A 7 -29.97 37.05 -46.37
C PRO A 7 -29.50 36.86 -44.92
N SER A 8 -29.60 37.97 -44.18
CA SER A 8 -29.51 38.09 -42.73
C SER A 8 -30.50 37.19 -41.98
N VAL A 9 -30.00 36.42 -41.02
CA VAL A 9 -30.79 35.63 -40.07
C VAL A 9 -30.95 36.41 -38.74
N PRO A 10 -32.15 36.52 -38.17
CA PRO A 10 -32.38 37.22 -36.92
C PRO A 10 -32.00 36.39 -35.68
N VAL A 11 -31.41 37.06 -34.69
CA VAL A 11 -31.22 36.58 -33.31
C VAL A 11 -32.58 36.53 -32.61
N GLY A 12 -33.00 35.32 -32.21
CA GLY A 12 -34.17 35.04 -31.38
C GLY A 12 -33.77 34.48 -30.02
N ARG A 13 -34.32 35.09 -28.96
CA ARG A 13 -34.15 34.81 -27.52
C ARG A 13 -34.75 33.48 -27.05
N GLU A 14 -34.07 32.91 -26.04
CA GLU A 14 -34.55 32.31 -24.78
C GLU A 14 -35.48 31.08 -24.77
N ALA A 15 -34.96 29.99 -24.18
CA ALA A 15 -35.64 29.04 -23.30
C ALA A 15 -34.55 28.44 -22.38
N ASP A 16 -34.43 28.88 -21.12
CA ASP A 16 -35.16 28.40 -19.94
C ASP A 16 -34.90 26.91 -19.62
N GLY A 17 -34.22 26.68 -18.49
CA GLY A 17 -34.74 25.77 -17.50
C GLY A 17 -34.24 24.32 -17.50
N SER A 18 -33.61 23.98 -16.36
CA SER A 18 -33.55 22.64 -15.76
C SER A 18 -32.49 21.68 -16.28
N ALA A 19 -31.28 21.82 -15.74
CA ALA A 19 -30.34 20.73 -15.58
C ALA A 19 -30.86 19.77 -14.49
N ASP A 20 -31.33 18.59 -14.90
CA ASP A 20 -31.60 17.48 -13.99
C ASP A 20 -30.29 16.76 -13.66
N ALA A 21 -30.00 16.70 -12.37
CA ALA A 21 -28.82 16.06 -11.80
C ALA A 21 -29.07 14.56 -11.66
N GLY A 22 -28.22 13.74 -12.29
CA GLY A 22 -28.34 12.28 -12.19
C GLY A 22 -27.06 11.54 -12.55
N ALA A 23 -25.89 12.07 -12.19
CA ALA A 23 -24.63 11.32 -12.29
C ALA A 23 -24.45 10.47 -11.03
N ALA A 24 -24.80 9.18 -11.12
CA ALA A 24 -24.46 8.17 -10.14
C ALA A 24 -22.93 7.97 -10.11
N ALA A 25 -22.26 8.67 -9.22
CA ALA A 25 -20.87 8.40 -8.87
C ALA A 25 -20.85 7.15 -7.97
N SER A 26 -20.45 6.02 -8.55
CA SER A 26 -20.09 4.82 -7.81
C SER A 26 -18.88 5.14 -6.93
N ALA A 27 -19.10 5.22 -5.63
CA ALA A 27 -18.06 5.35 -4.63
C ALA A 27 -17.24 4.05 -4.63
N ALA A 28 -16.10 4.07 -5.33
CA ALA A 28 -15.05 3.09 -5.14
C ALA A 28 -14.57 3.22 -3.69
N ALA A 29 -14.94 2.24 -2.87
CA ALA A 29 -14.47 2.12 -1.50
C ALA A 29 -12.93 2.13 -1.51
N ALA A 30 -12.35 3.11 -0.83
CA ALA A 30 -10.91 3.17 -0.59
C ALA A 30 -10.45 1.86 0.07
N PRO A 31 -9.26 1.34 -0.25
CA PRO A 31 -8.74 0.15 0.42
C PRO A 31 -8.56 0.48 1.90
N GLU A 32 -9.29 -0.23 2.76
CA GLU A 32 -9.18 -0.11 4.20
C GLU A 32 -7.73 -0.39 4.60
N THR A 33 -7.09 0.56 5.29
CA THR A 33 -5.78 0.34 5.89
C THR A 33 -5.90 -0.82 6.87
N PRO A 34 -5.14 -1.92 6.73
CA PRO A 34 -5.25 -3.05 7.64
C PRO A 34 -4.89 -2.62 9.06
N VAL A 35 -5.82 -2.88 9.98
CA VAL A 35 -5.68 -2.64 11.42
C VAL A 35 -4.49 -3.45 11.95
N PRO A 36 -3.64 -2.89 12.83
CA PRO A 36 -2.60 -3.67 13.49
C PRO A 36 -3.25 -4.81 14.30
N THR A 37 -3.01 -6.05 13.88
CA THR A 37 -3.44 -7.24 14.61
C THR A 37 -2.73 -7.29 15.97
N LYS A 38 -3.44 -7.73 17.02
CA LYS A 38 -2.85 -7.91 18.35
C LYS A 38 -1.68 -8.89 18.27
N PRO A 39 -0.60 -8.71 19.07
CA PRO A 39 0.40 -9.76 19.24
C PRO A 39 -0.27 -11.04 19.73
N GLY A 40 -0.24 -12.10 18.93
CA GLY A 40 -0.76 -13.42 19.30
C GLY A 40 -2.08 -13.86 18.65
N ASP A 41 -2.69 -13.10 17.74
CA ASP A 41 -3.87 -13.53 16.98
C ASP A 41 -3.52 -14.28 15.68
N HIS A 42 -2.47 -15.11 15.74
CA HIS A 42 -2.10 -16.05 14.68
C HIS A 42 -2.36 -17.43 15.26
N GLY A 43 -3.53 -17.99 14.96
CA GLY A 43 -3.93 -19.30 15.48
C GLY A 43 -2.79 -20.31 15.32
N THR A 44 -2.32 -20.87 16.42
CA THR A 44 -1.35 -21.98 16.47
C THR A 44 0.03 -21.73 15.83
N HIS A 45 0.62 -20.55 15.97
CA HIS A 45 2.04 -20.33 15.62
C HIS A 45 2.86 -20.04 16.88
N GLY A 46 3.94 -20.82 17.06
CA GLY A 46 4.93 -20.62 18.12
C GLY A 46 5.55 -19.22 18.11
N ASP A 47 6.39 -18.94 19.11
CA ASP A 47 7.02 -17.64 19.34
C ASP A 47 7.44 -16.92 18.03
N PRO A 48 7.11 -15.62 17.84
CA PRO A 48 7.43 -14.92 16.60
C PRO A 48 8.89 -15.11 16.18
N GLY A 49 9.11 -15.63 14.97
CA GLY A 49 10.43 -16.03 14.47
C GLY A 49 11.52 -14.94 14.46
N TYR A 50 11.21 -13.68 14.77
CA TYR A 50 12.21 -12.61 14.90
C TYR A 50 12.72 -12.41 16.34
N GLN A 51 12.28 -13.21 17.32
CA GLN A 51 12.62 -12.97 18.74
C GLN A 51 14.13 -12.92 19.02
N GLY A 52 14.96 -13.67 18.27
CA GLY A 52 16.42 -13.58 18.35
C GLY A 52 17.04 -12.31 17.75
N ARG A 53 16.33 -11.59 16.86
CA ARG A 53 16.82 -10.40 16.13
C ARG A 53 15.88 -9.19 16.25
N LYS A 54 15.11 -9.09 17.34
CA LYS A 54 14.12 -8.00 17.55
C LYS A 54 14.73 -6.59 17.51
N SER A 55 15.89 -6.39 18.13
CA SER A 55 16.54 -5.06 18.25
C SER A 55 16.87 -4.42 16.89
N PRO A 56 17.49 -5.12 15.93
CA PRO A 56 17.68 -4.64 14.57
C PRO A 56 16.40 -4.14 13.86
N TYR A 57 15.28 -4.86 13.99
CA TYR A 57 14.00 -4.45 13.38
C TYR A 57 13.45 -3.18 14.02
N LEU A 58 13.42 -3.13 15.35
CA LEU A 58 12.98 -1.93 16.07
C LEU A 58 13.82 -0.70 15.69
N ARG A 59 15.14 -0.87 15.54
CA ARG A 59 16.02 0.22 15.10
C ARG A 59 15.66 0.72 13.70
N ARG A 60 15.45 -0.19 12.74
CA ARG A 60 15.07 0.18 11.37
C ARG A 60 13.70 0.85 11.32
N LEU A 61 12.72 0.29 12.03
CA LEU A 61 11.37 0.87 12.11
C LEU A 61 11.38 2.26 12.74
N LYS A 62 12.19 2.51 13.79
CA LYS A 62 12.35 3.85 14.38
C LYS A 62 12.93 4.87 13.40
N LEU A 63 13.83 4.45 12.51
CA LEU A 63 14.36 5.32 11.45
C LEU A 63 13.29 5.63 10.41
N ILE A 64 12.55 4.61 9.98
CA ILE A 64 11.42 4.75 9.03
C ILE A 64 10.36 5.71 9.58
N GLU A 65 10.00 5.59 10.85
CA GLU A 65 9.09 6.50 11.54
C GLU A 65 9.58 7.96 11.47
N GLY A 66 10.89 8.18 11.65
CA GLY A 66 11.52 9.48 11.46
C GLY A 66 11.41 10.01 10.03
N GLN A 67 11.58 9.15 9.03
CA GLN A 67 11.46 9.51 7.62
C GLN A 67 10.01 9.86 7.25
N VAL A 68 9.01 9.13 7.77
CA VAL A 68 7.58 9.43 7.57
C VAL A 68 7.20 10.77 8.21
N ARG A 69 7.70 11.07 9.41
CA ARG A 69 7.57 12.42 9.98
C ARG A 69 8.25 13.50 9.13
N GLY A 70 9.35 13.16 8.46
CA GLY A 70 10.01 14.04 7.50
C GLY A 70 9.12 14.34 6.31
N LEU A 71 8.48 13.32 5.73
CA LEU A 71 7.52 13.46 4.63
C LEU A 71 6.36 14.39 4.99
N HIS A 72 5.81 14.26 6.20
CA HIS A 72 4.77 15.17 6.67
C HIS A 72 5.21 16.64 6.61
N ARG A 73 6.38 16.95 7.17
CA ARG A 73 6.94 18.31 7.12
C ARG A 73 7.21 18.80 5.70
N MET A 74 7.73 17.92 4.83
CA MET A 74 7.97 18.30 3.43
C MET A 74 6.68 18.74 2.73
N VAL A 75 5.54 18.11 3.04
CA VAL A 75 4.24 18.50 2.51
C VAL A 75 3.73 19.78 3.17
N GLU A 76 3.88 19.94 4.48
CA GLU A 76 3.54 21.19 5.20
C GLU A 76 4.33 22.40 4.67
N ASP A 77 5.59 22.19 4.29
CA ASP A 77 6.50 23.22 3.81
C ASP A 77 6.39 23.45 2.29
N ASP A 78 5.38 22.88 1.61
CA ASP A 78 5.18 22.96 0.15
C ASP A 78 6.45 22.57 -0.65
N THR A 79 7.19 21.57 -0.17
CA THR A 79 8.43 21.09 -0.82
C THR A 79 8.14 20.57 -2.23
N TYR A 80 9.10 20.77 -3.14
CA TYR A 80 8.98 20.33 -4.52
C TYR A 80 8.60 18.86 -4.64
N CYS A 81 7.58 18.58 -5.47
CA CYS A 81 6.94 17.27 -5.54
C CYS A 81 7.90 16.12 -5.87
N ILE A 82 8.95 16.37 -6.67
CA ILE A 82 9.95 15.34 -7.02
C ILE A 82 10.78 14.93 -5.80
N ASP A 83 11.07 15.86 -4.88
CA ASP A 83 11.82 15.57 -3.66
C ASP A 83 10.96 14.74 -2.69
N VAL A 84 9.67 15.09 -2.58
CA VAL A 84 8.70 14.31 -1.80
C VAL A 84 8.60 12.88 -2.35
N LEU A 85 8.44 12.70 -3.66
CA LEU A 85 8.37 11.38 -4.31
C LEU A 85 9.67 10.58 -4.15
N THR A 86 10.83 11.26 -4.18
CA THR A 86 12.13 10.64 -3.91
C THR A 86 12.19 10.11 -2.48
N GLN A 87 11.73 10.90 -1.52
CA GLN A 87 11.72 10.49 -0.12
C GLN A 87 10.69 9.38 0.16
N ILE A 88 9.53 9.40 -0.51
CA ILE A 88 8.55 8.29 -0.46
C ILE A 88 9.23 7.00 -0.95
N SER A 89 9.92 7.04 -2.08
CA SER A 89 10.62 5.89 -2.62
C SER A 89 11.67 5.33 -1.64
N ALA A 90 12.40 6.21 -0.95
CA ALA A 90 13.37 5.81 0.07
C ALA A 90 12.70 5.11 1.27
N VAL A 91 11.54 5.59 1.73
CA VAL A 91 10.76 4.97 2.80
C VAL A 91 10.23 3.60 2.38
N THR A 92 9.70 3.48 1.16
CA THR A 92 9.23 2.21 0.61
C THR A 92 10.35 1.18 0.56
N LYS A 93 11.55 1.54 0.10
CA LYS A 93 12.72 0.63 0.10
C LYS A 93 13.18 0.23 1.49
N ALA A 94 13.09 1.13 2.47
CA ALA A 94 13.39 0.79 3.85
C ALA A 94 12.38 -0.21 4.44
N LEU A 95 11.09 -0.05 4.14
CA LEU A 95 10.03 -1.00 4.53
C LEU A 95 10.19 -2.37 3.85
N GLU A 96 10.47 -2.39 2.55
CA GLU A 96 10.78 -3.63 1.81
C GLU A 96 11.95 -4.38 2.45
N SER A 97 13.02 -3.68 2.84
CA SER A 97 14.17 -4.29 3.50
C SER A 97 13.80 -4.92 4.85
N VAL A 98 12.93 -4.28 5.63
CA VAL A 98 12.42 -4.85 6.89
C VAL A 98 11.57 -6.09 6.61
N ALA A 99 10.67 -6.03 5.63
CA ALA A 99 9.81 -7.15 5.27
C ALA A 99 10.62 -8.37 4.82
N LEU A 100 11.63 -8.18 3.96
CA LEU A 100 12.52 -9.26 3.52
C LEU A 100 13.30 -9.88 4.68
N GLY A 101 13.77 -9.08 5.64
CA GLY A 101 14.44 -9.63 6.84
C GLY A 101 13.51 -10.49 7.69
N LEU A 102 12.25 -10.08 7.87
CA LEU A 102 11.27 -10.87 8.62
C LEU A 102 10.92 -12.19 7.92
N VAL A 103 10.84 -12.18 6.59
CA VAL A 103 10.66 -13.39 5.78
C VAL A 103 11.85 -14.34 5.95
N ASP A 104 13.08 -13.82 5.85
CA ASP A 104 14.32 -14.58 6.07
C ASP A 104 14.34 -15.25 7.47
N ASP A 105 14.03 -14.49 8.52
CA ASP A 105 13.93 -15.02 9.89
C ASP A 105 12.87 -16.12 10.04
N HIS A 106 11.73 -15.97 9.38
CA HIS A 106 10.66 -16.96 9.45
C HIS A 106 11.05 -18.27 8.76
N ILE A 107 11.71 -18.21 7.60
CA ILE A 107 12.23 -19.40 6.92
C ILE A 107 13.29 -20.08 7.80
N HIS A 108 14.20 -19.32 8.39
CA HIS A 108 15.28 -19.90 9.18
C HIS A 108 14.85 -20.53 10.50
N HIS A 109 13.77 -20.06 11.12
CA HIS A 109 13.28 -20.62 12.39
C HIS A 109 12.07 -21.53 12.19
N CYS A 110 10.97 -21.02 11.63
CA CYS A 110 9.69 -21.74 11.62
C CYS A 110 9.67 -22.92 10.64
N VAL A 111 10.33 -22.78 9.50
CA VAL A 111 10.42 -23.83 8.47
C VAL A 111 11.51 -24.85 8.82
N HIS A 112 12.66 -24.40 9.31
CA HIS A 112 13.72 -25.31 9.78
C HIS A 112 13.21 -26.23 10.90
N ASP A 113 12.49 -25.68 11.88
CA ASP A 113 11.96 -26.45 13.00
C ASP A 113 10.86 -27.45 12.55
N ALA A 114 10.01 -27.05 11.58
CA ALA A 114 9.01 -27.96 11.00
C ALA A 114 9.64 -29.05 10.12
N ALA A 115 10.70 -28.74 9.38
CA ALA A 115 11.45 -29.75 8.64
C ALA A 115 12.14 -30.75 9.58
N ALA A 116 12.66 -30.26 10.72
CA ALA A 116 13.28 -31.09 11.74
C ALA A 116 12.28 -31.96 12.53
N SER A 117 11.01 -31.52 12.66
CA SER A 117 9.97 -32.31 13.33
C SER A 117 9.49 -33.50 12.50
N GLY A 118 9.71 -33.48 11.17
CA GLY A 118 9.26 -34.53 10.25
C GLY A 118 7.76 -34.48 9.92
N ASP A 119 7.05 -33.44 10.37
CA ASP A 119 5.65 -33.21 10.04
C ASP A 119 5.54 -32.46 8.70
N SER A 120 5.27 -33.21 7.63
CA SER A 120 5.14 -32.64 6.29
C SER A 120 3.92 -31.71 6.14
N GLU A 121 2.83 -31.97 6.87
CA GLU A 121 1.63 -31.13 6.79
C GLU A 121 1.86 -29.78 7.50
N GLU A 122 2.57 -29.78 8.62
CA GLU A 122 2.98 -28.54 9.30
C GLU A 122 3.93 -27.72 8.43
N LEU A 123 4.89 -28.38 7.77
CA LEU A 123 5.83 -27.75 6.86
C LEU A 123 5.10 -27.07 5.69
N ASP A 124 4.23 -27.79 4.99
CA ASP A 124 3.48 -27.28 3.84
C ASP A 124 2.62 -26.07 4.23
N ARG A 125 1.94 -26.14 5.39
CA ARG A 125 1.13 -25.03 5.91
C ARG A 125 1.97 -23.77 6.17
N LYS A 126 3.14 -23.91 6.82
CA LYS A 126 4.04 -22.77 7.08
C LYS A 126 4.60 -22.18 5.78
N MET A 127 4.91 -23.03 4.80
CA MET A 127 5.36 -22.60 3.48
C MET A 127 4.27 -21.81 2.74
N ASP A 128 3.02 -22.27 2.78
CA ASP A 128 1.90 -21.58 2.15
C ASP A 128 1.64 -20.19 2.78
N GLU A 129 1.77 -20.09 4.10
CA GLU A 129 1.62 -18.84 4.84
C GLU A 129 2.65 -17.79 4.37
N ILE A 130 3.94 -18.16 4.37
CA ILE A 130 5.01 -17.23 3.98
C ILE A 130 4.94 -16.87 2.51
N MET A 131 4.64 -17.83 1.64
CA MET A 131 4.43 -17.55 0.21
C MET A 131 3.23 -16.62 0.00
N GLY A 132 2.19 -16.75 0.82
CA GLY A 132 1.08 -15.82 0.88
C GLY A 132 1.51 -14.40 1.28
N ALA A 133 2.39 -14.27 2.27
CA ALA A 133 2.94 -12.98 2.71
C ALA A 133 3.84 -12.34 1.65
N VAL A 134 4.76 -13.10 1.04
CA VAL A 134 5.64 -12.62 -0.04
C VAL A 134 4.83 -12.15 -1.25
N ARG A 135 3.77 -12.88 -1.64
CA ARG A 135 2.86 -12.44 -2.71
C ARG A 135 2.18 -11.10 -2.43
N ARG A 136 1.95 -10.74 -1.17
CA ARG A 136 1.41 -9.42 -0.79
C ARG A 136 2.47 -8.33 -0.85
N LEU A 137 3.73 -8.66 -0.57
CA LEU A 137 4.85 -7.71 -0.60
C LEU A 137 5.25 -7.28 -2.01
N MET A 138 5.09 -8.16 -3.00
CA MET A 138 5.49 -7.93 -4.39
C MET A 138 4.41 -7.29 -5.27
N LYS A 139 3.24 -6.96 -4.70
CA LYS A 139 2.14 -6.26 -5.38
C LYS A 139 2.24 -4.77 -5.14
#